data_AF-A0A094HJG6-F1
#
_entry.id   AF-A0A094HJG6-F1
#
_cell.length_a   1.000
_cell.length_b   1.000
_cell.length_c   1.000
_cell.angle_alpha   90.00
_cell.angle_beta   90.00
_cell.angle_gamma   90.00
#
_symmetry.space_group_name_H-M   'P 1'
#
loop_
_entity.id
_entity.type
_entity.pdbx_description
1 polymer ?
#
loop_
_entity_poly.entity_id
_entity_poly.type
_entity_poly.pdbx_seq_one_letter_code
_entity_poly.pdbx_strand_id
1 'polypeptide(L)'
;MALKSVMEDLDTPDRIRLLRIIDQLRDLGVSEDISLPQVVVVGDQSNGKSSLLEGLTNLNFPIASELCTRHATQIVLYRTPETSVKVSIIPGPSSNGNEAHKLKLESFAKFLGEKFRAEEFKAILDEVRIFAIDAGSTHQPNHEHGESCQG
;
A
#
# COMPACT_ATOMS: atom_id res chain seq x y z
N MET A 1 -16.17 -10.04 26.51
CA MET A 1 -17.03 -11.07 25.85
C MET A 1 -17.61 -10.59 24.52
N ALA A 2 -18.18 -9.38 24.42
CA ALA A 2 -18.80 -8.89 23.18
C ALA A 2 -17.84 -8.83 21.96
N LEU A 3 -16.61 -8.32 22.12
CA LEU A 3 -15.68 -8.17 20.99
C LEU A 3 -15.22 -9.52 20.40
N LYS A 4 -15.03 -10.54 21.24
CA LYS A 4 -14.69 -11.91 20.78
C LYS A 4 -15.80 -12.50 19.92
N SER A 5 -17.05 -12.38 20.37
CA SER A 5 -18.22 -12.86 19.62
C SER A 5 -18.39 -12.13 18.27
N VAL A 6 -18.13 -10.82 18.21
CA VAL A 6 -18.13 -10.08 16.93
C VAL A 6 -17.01 -10.55 16.01
N MET A 7 -15.81 -10.78 16.54
CA MET A 7 -14.68 -11.26 15.74
C MET A 7 -14.86 -12.70 15.24
N GLU A 8 -15.52 -13.56 16.03
CA GLU A 8 -15.90 -14.92 15.65
C GLU A 8 -16.95 -14.93 14.54
N ASP A 9 -17.94 -14.04 14.59
CA ASP A 9 -18.97 -13.94 13.54
C ASP A 9 -18.37 -13.49 12.20
N LEU A 10 -17.33 -12.65 12.22
CA LEU A 10 -16.56 -12.23 11.04
C LEU A 10 -15.61 -13.30 10.49
N ASP A 11 -15.38 -14.40 11.22
CA ASP A 11 -14.43 -15.45 10.84
C ASP A 11 -15.06 -16.62 10.09
N THR A 12 -16.34 -16.51 9.75
CA THR A 12 -17.02 -17.54 8.97
C THR A 12 -16.47 -17.63 7.54
N PRO A 13 -16.32 -18.85 6.96
CA PRO A 13 -15.75 -19.02 5.62
C PRO A 13 -16.45 -18.20 4.53
N ASP A 14 -17.78 -18.06 4.64
CA ASP A 14 -18.58 -17.30 3.69
C ASP A 14 -18.29 -15.79 3.76
N ARG A 15 -18.11 -15.24 4.97
CA ARG A 15 -17.75 -13.82 5.14
C ARG A 15 -16.33 -13.55 4.67
N ILE A 16 -15.37 -14.43 4.96
CA ILE A 16 -14.00 -14.31 4.46
C ILE A 16 -14.00 -14.32 2.92
N ARG A 17 -14.79 -15.22 2.31
CA ARG A 17 -14.93 -15.27 0.84
C ARG A 17 -15.52 -13.98 0.27
N LEU A 18 -16.54 -13.42 0.93
CA LEU A 18 -17.15 -12.15 0.51
C LEU A 18 -16.15 -10.98 0.60
N LEU A 19 -15.42 -10.86 1.70
CA LEU A 19 -14.40 -9.83 1.88
C LEU A 19 -13.31 -9.93 0.81
N ARG A 20 -12.88 -11.15 0.46
CA ARG A 20 -11.92 -11.36 -0.63
C ARG A 20 -12.43 -10.90 -1.99
N ILE A 21 -13.72 -11.12 -2.28
CA ILE A 21 -14.33 -10.61 -3.52
C ILE A 21 -14.35 -9.08 -3.52
N ILE A 22 -14.68 -8.45 -2.38
CA ILE A 22 -14.64 -6.99 -2.24
C ILE A 22 -13.23 -6.45 -2.50
N ASP A 23 -12.19 -7.10 -1.96
CA ASP A 23 -10.79 -6.72 -2.20
C ASP A 23 -10.41 -6.86 -3.69
N GLN A 24 -10.79 -7.97 -4.33
CA GLN A 24 -10.57 -8.17 -5.77
C GLN A 24 -11.26 -7.13 -6.64
N LEU A 25 -12.49 -6.74 -6.30
CA LEU A 25 -13.21 -5.67 -7.00
C LEU A 25 -12.50 -4.32 -6.83
N ARG A 26 -11.95 -4.05 -5.66
CA ARG A 26 -11.18 -2.84 -5.40
C ARG A 26 -9.91 -2.78 -6.25
N ASP A 27 -9.19 -3.90 -6.33
CA ASP A 27 -7.96 -3.99 -7.15
C ASP A 27 -8.23 -3.81 -8.65
N LEU A 28 -9.45 -4.09 -9.10
CA LEU A 28 -9.90 -3.86 -10.48
C LEU A 28 -10.38 -2.42 -10.75
N GLY A 29 -10.35 -1.52 -9.75
CA GLY A 29 -10.80 -0.14 -9.90
C GLY A 29 -12.32 0.05 -9.82
N VAL A 30 -13.09 -1.00 -9.50
CA VAL A 30 -14.57 -0.95 -9.46
C VAL A 30 -15.10 0.01 -8.39
N SER A 31 -14.27 0.39 -7.42
CA SER A 31 -14.61 1.39 -6.40
C SER A 31 -14.93 2.78 -6.97
N GLU A 32 -14.56 3.07 -8.21
CA GLU A 32 -14.89 4.34 -8.89
C GLU A 32 -16.36 4.39 -9.33
N ASP A 33 -16.95 3.23 -9.66
CA ASP A 33 -18.32 3.11 -10.14
C ASP A 33 -19.31 2.64 -9.05
N ILE A 34 -18.81 1.87 -8.07
CA ILE A 34 -19.64 1.25 -7.02
C ILE A 34 -19.00 1.44 -5.65
N SER A 35 -19.79 1.90 -4.68
CA SER A 35 -19.33 2.01 -3.29
C SER A 35 -19.09 0.64 -2.66
N LEU A 36 -17.82 0.29 -2.47
CA LEU A 36 -17.40 -0.90 -1.73
C LEU A 36 -17.37 -0.60 -0.21
N PRO A 37 -17.71 -1.58 0.66
CA PRO A 37 -17.64 -1.39 2.12
C PRO A 37 -16.25 -0.96 2.60
N GLN A 38 -16.20 0.07 3.44
CA GLN A 38 -14.97 0.62 4.02
C GLN A 38 -15.22 1.09 5.46
N VAL A 39 -14.20 1.01 6.31
CA VAL A 39 -14.17 1.63 7.64
C VAL A 39 -13.10 2.70 7.62
N VAL A 40 -13.48 3.93 7.98
CA VAL A 40 -12.57 5.08 7.97
C VAL A 40 -12.40 5.60 9.40
N VAL A 41 -11.15 5.82 9.82
CA VAL A 41 -10.83 6.43 11.12
C VAL A 41 -10.55 7.92 10.89
N VAL A 42 -11.40 8.78 11.45
CA VAL A 42 -11.30 10.25 11.33
C VAL A 42 -11.11 10.86 12.71
N GLY A 43 -10.22 11.85 12.81
CA GLY A 43 -9.96 12.60 14.05
C GLY A 43 -8.84 13.62 13.87
N ASP A 44 -8.68 14.54 14.80
CA ASP A 44 -7.65 15.59 14.74
C ASP A 44 -6.23 15.02 14.94
N GLN A 45 -5.19 15.69 14.42
CA GLN A 45 -3.79 15.25 14.50
C GLN A 45 -3.44 14.85 15.94
N SER A 46 -2.63 13.80 16.11
CA SER A 46 -2.22 13.26 17.42
C SER A 46 -3.28 12.58 18.31
N ASN A 47 -4.55 12.47 17.88
CA ASN A 47 -5.59 11.76 18.64
C ASN A 47 -5.60 10.23 18.47
N GLY A 48 -4.43 9.58 18.45
CA GLY A 48 -4.36 8.11 18.53
C GLY A 48 -4.90 7.33 17.33
N LYS A 49 -5.11 7.96 16.16
CA LYS A 49 -5.53 7.25 14.93
C LYS A 49 -4.55 6.16 14.55
N SER A 50 -3.25 6.46 14.59
CA SER A 50 -2.19 5.48 14.38
C SER A 50 -2.25 4.39 15.44
N SER A 51 -2.40 4.73 16.73
CA SER A 51 -2.50 3.74 17.82
C SER A 51 -3.72 2.82 17.72
N LEU A 52 -4.84 3.30 17.20
CA LEU A 52 -5.99 2.45 16.90
C LEU A 52 -5.67 1.47 15.77
N LEU A 53 -5.05 1.95 14.69
CA LEU A 53 -4.62 1.08 13.59
C LEU A 53 -3.54 0.08 14.06
N GLU A 54 -2.59 0.50 14.89
CA GLU A 54 -1.57 -0.36 15.52
C GLU A 54 -2.24 -1.47 16.35
N GLY A 55 -3.27 -1.14 17.14
CA GLY A 55 -4.01 -2.14 17.92
C GLY A 55 -4.81 -3.12 17.05
N LEU A 56 -5.22 -2.71 15.85
CA LEU A 56 -5.94 -3.58 14.90
C LEU A 56 -5.00 -4.43 14.05
N THR A 57 -3.86 -3.89 13.62
CA THR A 57 -2.94 -4.53 12.69
C THR A 57 -1.75 -5.20 13.39
N ASN A 58 -1.45 -4.84 14.65
CA ASN A 58 -0.19 -5.11 15.34
C ASN A 58 1.07 -4.62 14.59
N LEU A 59 0.91 -3.64 13.68
CA LEU A 59 2.01 -3.02 12.95
C LEU A 59 2.26 -1.63 13.51
N ASN A 60 3.51 -1.31 13.88
CA ASN A 60 3.86 0.03 14.34
C ASN A 60 3.90 0.99 13.16
N PHE A 61 2.97 1.93 13.11
CA PHE A 61 2.95 2.93 12.04
C PHE A 61 3.96 4.02 12.36
N PRO A 62 4.76 4.49 11.38
CA PRO A 62 5.77 5.50 11.64
C PRO A 62 5.15 6.82 12.13
N ILE A 63 5.57 7.26 13.32
CA ILE A 63 5.20 8.53 13.92
C ILE A 63 6.29 9.53 13.55
N ALA A 64 6.06 10.42 12.59
CA ALA A 64 7.00 11.50 12.23
C ALA A 64 6.33 12.87 12.43
N SER A 65 7.07 13.80 13.03
CA SER A 65 6.60 15.14 13.44
C SER A 65 6.42 16.13 12.28
N GLU A 66 6.96 15.84 11.09
CA GLU A 66 6.97 16.79 9.96
C GLU A 66 6.48 16.14 8.65
N LEU A 67 5.16 15.90 8.57
CA LEU A 67 4.42 15.37 7.41
C LEU A 67 4.23 13.84 7.46
N CYS A 68 3.12 13.45 8.07
CA CYS A 68 2.64 12.08 8.16
C CYS A 68 2.30 11.53 6.75
N THR A 69 2.67 10.28 6.47
CA THR A 69 2.27 9.47 5.30
C THR A 69 2.55 10.11 3.93
N ARG A 70 3.84 10.20 3.53
CA ARG A 70 4.23 10.68 2.17
C ARG A 70 3.72 9.79 1.03
N HIS A 71 3.45 8.51 1.31
CA HIS A 71 2.89 7.55 0.35
C HIS A 71 1.70 6.86 1.01
N ALA A 72 0.58 6.79 0.30
CA ALA A 72 -0.56 6.02 0.75
C ALA A 72 -0.15 4.55 0.90
N THR A 73 -0.16 4.05 2.14
CA THR A 73 0.12 2.64 2.43
C THR A 73 -1.19 1.88 2.50
N GLN A 74 -1.43 1.00 1.53
CA GLN A 74 -2.54 0.06 1.58
C GLN A 74 -2.10 -1.17 2.36
N ILE A 75 -2.82 -1.50 3.43
CA ILE A 75 -2.59 -2.72 4.22
C ILE A 75 -3.83 -3.59 4.09
N VAL A 76 -3.65 -4.80 3.55
CA VAL A 76 -4.71 -5.80 3.40
C VAL A 76 -4.38 -6.95 4.36
N LEU A 77 -5.27 -7.20 5.32
CA LEU A 77 -5.15 -8.26 6.30
C LEU A 77 -6.33 -9.22 6.13
N TYR A 78 -6.04 -10.49 5.93
CA TYR A 78 -7.05 -11.55 5.92
C TYR A 78 -6.48 -12.80 6.59
N ARG A 79 -7.36 -13.63 7.13
CA ARG A 79 -6.97 -14.88 7.78
C ARG A 79 -6.76 -15.97 6.73
N THR A 80 -5.68 -16.69 6.89
CA THR A 80 -5.27 -17.82 6.04
C THR A 80 -4.53 -18.83 6.93
N PRO A 81 -4.57 -20.14 6.62
CA PRO A 81 -3.84 -21.16 7.38
C PRO A 81 -2.32 -20.89 7.43
N GLU A 82 -1.79 -20.23 6.41
CA GLU A 82 -0.36 -19.94 6.28
C GLU A 82 -0.07 -18.45 6.53
N THR A 83 0.86 -18.16 7.43
CA THR A 83 1.29 -16.78 7.69
C THR A 83 2.30 -16.35 6.64
N SER A 84 1.91 -15.41 5.78
CA SER A 84 2.78 -14.83 4.76
C SER A 84 2.49 -13.35 4.57
N VAL A 85 3.51 -12.60 4.16
CA VAL A 85 3.39 -11.18 3.83
C VAL A 85 3.96 -10.94 2.45
N LYS A 86 3.16 -10.32 1.59
CA LYS A 86 3.57 -9.82 0.29
C LYS A 86 3.61 -8.30 0.33
N VAL A 87 4.71 -7.72 -0.12
CA VAL A 87 4.89 -6.28 -0.27
C VAL A 87 5.14 -5.98 -1.74
N SER A 88 4.41 -5.00 -2.29
CA SER A 88 4.58 -4.51 -3.65
C SER A 88 4.25 -3.03 -3.74
N ILE A 89 4.71 -2.36 -4.80
CA ILE A 89 4.36 -0.97 -5.08
C ILE A 89 3.23 -0.95 -6.12
N ILE A 90 2.17 -0.19 -5.84
CA ILE A 90 1.11 0.11 -6.80
C ILE A 90 1.42 1.49 -7.40
N PRO A 91 1.75 1.58 -8.70
CA PRO A 91 2.05 2.87 -9.33
C PRO A 91 0.83 3.80 -9.32
N GLY A 92 1.04 5.07 -8.99
CA GLY A 92 -0.03 6.08 -9.02
C GLY A 92 -0.32 6.58 -10.44
N PRO A 93 -1.43 7.32 -10.64
CA PRO A 93 -1.82 7.85 -11.96
C PRO A 93 -0.74 8.70 -12.64
N SER A 94 0.11 9.36 -11.85
CA SER A 94 1.24 10.17 -12.32
C SER A 94 2.36 9.37 -13.00
N SER A 95 2.38 8.04 -12.88
CA SER A 95 3.35 7.18 -13.57
C SER A 95 2.93 6.78 -15.00
N ASN A 96 1.69 7.08 -15.41
CA ASN A 96 1.14 6.68 -16.72
C ASN A 96 1.86 7.30 -17.93
N GLY A 97 2.67 8.35 -17.73
CA GLY A 97 3.46 8.99 -18.79
C GLY A 97 4.90 8.47 -18.92
N ASN A 98 5.34 7.56 -18.04
CA ASN A 98 6.71 7.03 -18.05
C ASN A 98 6.68 5.52 -17.77
N GLU A 99 6.51 4.73 -18.83
CA GLU A 99 6.44 3.26 -18.77
C GLU A 99 7.67 2.63 -18.10
N ALA A 100 8.87 3.18 -18.33
CA ALA A 100 10.08 2.67 -17.69
C ALA A 100 10.05 2.88 -16.17
N HIS A 101 9.57 4.03 -15.72
CA HIS A 101 9.36 4.32 -14.30
C HIS A 101 8.30 3.40 -13.68
N LYS A 102 7.17 3.23 -14.37
CA LYS A 102 6.09 2.33 -13.95
C LYS A 102 6.56 0.89 -13.78
N LEU A 103 7.21 0.32 -14.81
CA LEU A 103 7.76 -1.04 -14.77
C LEU A 103 8.79 -1.21 -13.66
N LYS A 104 9.63 -0.19 -13.42
CA LYS A 104 10.58 -0.21 -12.31
C LYS A 104 9.86 -0.27 -10.96
N LEU A 105 8.82 0.52 -10.74
CA LEU A 105 8.00 0.46 -9.51
C LEU A 105 7.33 -0.92 -9.34
N GLU A 106 6.72 -1.45 -10.40
CA GLU A 106 6.06 -2.78 -10.39
C GLU A 106 7.04 -3.94 -10.13
N SER A 107 8.32 -3.76 -10.48
CA SER A 107 9.36 -4.76 -10.20
C SER A 107 9.66 -4.94 -8.71
N PHE A 108 9.24 -4.00 -7.85
CA PHE A 108 9.41 -4.14 -6.41
C PHE A 108 8.42 -5.18 -5.86
N ALA A 109 8.95 -6.33 -5.44
CA ALA A 109 8.19 -7.33 -4.73
C ALA A 109 9.04 -7.97 -3.62
N LYS A 110 8.47 -8.10 -2.42
CA LYS A 110 9.05 -8.88 -1.33
C LYS A 110 8.03 -9.85 -0.76
N PHE A 111 8.53 -11.04 -0.44
CA PHE A 111 7.78 -12.07 0.26
C PHE A 111 8.47 -12.34 1.60
N LEU A 112 7.74 -12.18 2.68
CA LEU A 112 8.22 -12.45 4.03
C LEU A 112 7.43 -13.62 4.61
N GLY A 113 8.14 -14.49 5.33
CA GLY A 113 7.55 -15.60 6.07
C GLY A 113 6.99 -15.15 7.43
N GLU A 114 6.82 -16.11 8.34
CA GLU A 114 6.09 -15.98 9.60
C GLU A 114 6.60 -14.90 10.59
N LYS A 115 7.78 -14.30 10.35
CA LYS A 115 8.44 -13.36 11.27
C LYS A 115 8.29 -11.90 10.85
N PHE A 116 7.14 -11.50 10.32
CA PHE A 116 6.86 -10.09 10.06
C PHE A 116 6.40 -9.39 11.33
N ARG A 117 7.18 -8.43 11.83
CA ARG A 117 6.85 -7.58 12.97
C ARG A 117 7.00 -6.10 12.61
N ALA A 118 6.83 -5.27 13.63
CA ALA A 118 6.93 -3.83 13.55
C ALA A 118 8.27 -3.33 12.98
N GLU A 119 9.39 -3.95 13.38
CA GLU A 119 10.72 -3.56 12.94
C GLU A 119 10.89 -3.80 11.43
N GLU A 120 10.44 -4.96 10.93
CA GLU A 120 10.46 -5.28 9.51
C GLU A 120 9.53 -4.37 8.71
N PHE A 121 8.34 -4.07 9.25
CA PHE A 121 7.41 -3.15 8.60
C PHE A 121 8.03 -1.76 8.39
N LYS A 122 8.65 -1.20 9.44
CA LYS A 122 9.33 0.10 9.33
C LYS A 122 10.49 0.05 8.34
N ALA A 123 11.33 -0.98 8.40
CA ALA A 123 12.45 -1.15 7.49
C ALA A 123 12.00 -1.24 6.02
N ILE A 124 10.90 -1.95 5.76
CA ILE A 124 10.30 -2.06 4.43
C ILE A 124 9.80 -0.69 3.94
N LEU A 125 9.13 0.10 4.78
CA LEU A 125 8.65 1.42 4.39
C LEU A 125 9.81 2.36 4.01
N ASP A 126 10.91 2.31 4.76
CA ASP A 126 12.12 3.10 4.45
C ASP A 126 12.78 2.63 3.14
N GLU A 127 12.81 1.32 2.88
CA GLU A 127 13.35 0.76 1.64
C GLU A 127 12.50 1.11 0.41
N VAL A 128 11.17 0.96 0.51
CA VAL A 128 10.22 1.34 -0.55
C VAL A 128 10.37 2.83 -0.89
N ARG A 129 10.57 3.67 0.12
CA ARG A 129 10.80 5.10 -0.07
C ARG A 129 12.06 5.36 -0.90
N ILE A 130 13.18 4.71 -0.58
CA ILE A 130 14.44 4.87 -1.33
C ILE A 130 14.24 4.38 -2.77
N PHE A 131 13.65 3.19 -2.93
CA PHE A 131 13.40 2.60 -4.24
C PHE A 131 12.52 3.49 -5.13
N ALA A 132 11.46 4.09 -4.58
CA ALA A 132 10.56 4.97 -5.33
C ALA A 132 11.24 6.29 -5.77
N ILE A 133 12.15 6.84 -4.95
CA ILE A 133 12.93 8.05 -5.31
C ILE A 133 13.94 7.72 -6.44
N ASP A 134 14.64 6.59 -6.32
CA ASP A 134 15.60 6.13 -7.33
C ASP A 134 14.90 5.71 -8.63
N ALA A 135 13.65 5.29 -8.56
CA ALA A 135 12.84 5.02 -9.74
C ALA A 135 12.55 6.30 -10.52
N GLY A 136 12.22 7.42 -9.84
CA GLY A 136 11.94 8.70 -10.48
C GLY A 136 13.16 9.42 -11.07
N SER A 137 14.38 9.03 -10.67
CA SER A 137 15.63 9.70 -11.07
C SER A 137 16.27 9.17 -12.36
N THR A 138 15.64 8.20 -13.05
CA THR A 138 16.16 7.73 -14.35
C THR A 138 16.02 8.82 -15.42
N HIS A 139 17.16 9.41 -15.73
CA HIS A 139 17.46 10.33 -16.84
C HIS A 139 16.53 10.13 -18.06
N GLN A 140 15.78 11.16 -18.42
CA GLN A 140 15.31 11.31 -19.80
C GLN A 140 16.56 11.35 -20.70
N PRO A 141 16.66 10.51 -21.75
CA PRO A 141 17.67 10.72 -22.77
C PRO A 141 17.33 12.03 -23.47
N ASN A 142 18.29 12.95 -23.49
CA ASN A 142 18.19 14.23 -24.18
C ASN A 142 17.79 13.97 -25.64
N HIS A 143 16.59 14.40 -26.03
CA HIS A 143 16.25 14.58 -27.43
C HIS A 143 16.98 15.84 -27.90
N GLU A 144 18.24 15.70 -28.29
CA GLU A 144 18.95 16.73 -29.05
C GLU A 144 18.22 16.92 -30.38
N HIS A 145 17.38 17.95 -30.43
CA HIS A 145 16.95 18.55 -31.68
C HIS A 145 18.14 19.32 -32.25
N GLY A 146 18.94 18.63 -33.06
CA GLY A 146 19.83 19.28 -34.01
C GLY A 146 19.00 19.84 -35.16
N GLU A 147 18.49 21.07 -34.98
CA GLU A 147 18.25 21.96 -36.12
C GLU A 147 19.53 22.04 -36.96
N SER A 148 19.45 21.66 -38.22
CA SER A 148 20.34 22.24 -39.24
C SER A 148 19.47 22.75 -40.36
N CYS A 149 19.19 24.03 -40.27
CA CYS A 149 18.58 24.84 -41.30
C CYS A 149 19.43 24.82 -42.57
N GLN A 150 18.73 24.84 -43.70
CA GLN A 150 19.26 25.13 -45.03
C GLN A 150 20.00 26.47 -45.06
N GLY A 151 21.09 26.50 -45.83
CA GLY A 151 21.87 27.69 -46.19
C GLY A 151 23.04 27.33 -47.09
#